data_AF-A0A6J6WYW3-F1
#
_entry.id   AF-A0A6J6WYW3-F1
#
_cell.length_a   1.000
_cell.length_b   1.000
_cell.length_c   1.000
_cell.angle_alpha   90.00
_cell.angle_beta   90.00
_cell.angle_gamma   90.00
#
_symmetry.space_group_name_H-M   'P 1'
#
loop_
_entity.id
_entity.type
_entity.pdbx_description
1 polymer ?
#
loop_
_entity_poly.entity_id
_entity_poly.type
_entity_poly.pdbx_seq_one_letter_code
_entity_poly.pdbx_strand_id
1 'polypeptide(L)'
;MSIPITPHISAGVIGVSAAIPANFLESLELQGEILRCEADPDLAKLSGKSIALFLINAQIGIPPNLVAYWDCARELQLPRLILVSGLTDGEIDFDDIVMIANRILDPVVTPFLVLHAENGLPNGLINIATSQTYNYATAPTTITAADPDLITLVSEFAAEYREQLEEFGEAGFADGLLFPCIPFIPELQIGIAEAQSYITLIPKL
;
A
#
# COMPACT_ATOMS: atom_id res chain seq x y z
N MET A 1 -22.23 -12.55 30.80
CA MET A 1 -21.49 -11.27 30.90
C MET A 1 -20.77 -11.12 29.57
N SER A 2 -21.43 -10.49 28.60
CA SER A 2 -20.87 -10.35 27.26
C SER A 2 -19.82 -9.24 27.33
N ILE A 3 -18.57 -9.59 27.06
CA ILE A 3 -17.49 -8.60 26.89
C ILE A 3 -17.91 -7.75 25.67
N PRO A 4 -17.94 -6.41 25.77
CA PRO A 4 -18.19 -5.58 24.60
C PRO A 4 -17.06 -5.83 23.60
N ILE A 5 -17.40 -6.44 22.47
CA ILE A 5 -16.46 -6.64 21.37
C ILE A 5 -16.33 -5.27 20.70
N THR A 6 -15.17 -4.63 20.84
CA THR A 6 -14.91 -3.38 20.13
C THR A 6 -14.72 -3.72 18.65
N PRO A 7 -15.47 -3.10 17.72
CA PRO A 7 -15.32 -3.36 16.30
C PRO A 7 -13.90 -3.00 15.86
N HIS A 8 -13.21 -3.93 15.23
CA HIS A 8 -11.81 -3.79 14.80
C HIS A 8 -11.62 -4.36 13.39
N ILE A 9 -10.54 -3.94 12.74
CA ILE A 9 -10.10 -4.51 11.47
C ILE A 9 -9.04 -5.56 11.79
N SER A 10 -9.29 -6.80 11.38
CA SER A 10 -8.35 -7.91 11.54
C SER A 10 -7.51 -8.04 10.27
N ALA A 11 -6.24 -7.66 10.32
CA ALA A 11 -5.34 -7.70 9.17
C ALA A 11 -4.44 -8.96 9.16
N GLY A 12 -4.21 -9.52 7.98
CA GLY A 12 -3.04 -10.36 7.72
C GLY A 12 -1.94 -9.48 7.14
N VAL A 13 -0.83 -9.30 7.86
CA VAL A 13 0.31 -8.48 7.39
C VAL A 13 1.38 -9.40 6.84
N ILE A 14 1.59 -9.37 5.53
CA ILE A 14 2.47 -10.27 4.80
C ILE A 14 3.69 -9.51 4.32
N GLY A 15 4.89 -10.03 4.55
CA GLY A 15 6.11 -9.43 4.03
C GLY A 15 7.36 -10.13 4.53
N VAL A 16 8.51 -9.72 3.99
CA VAL A 16 9.82 -10.06 4.58
C VAL A 16 10.08 -9.18 5.80
N SER A 17 10.80 -9.65 6.81
CA SER A 17 11.05 -8.90 8.05
C SER A 17 11.68 -7.53 7.81
N ALA A 18 12.55 -7.41 6.80
CA ALA A 18 13.15 -6.14 6.41
C ALA A 18 12.15 -5.15 5.77
N ALA A 19 10.98 -5.60 5.36
CA ALA A 19 9.91 -4.74 4.83
C ALA A 19 8.92 -4.29 5.92
N ILE A 20 8.91 -4.93 7.10
CA ILE A 20 7.90 -4.74 8.15
C ILE A 20 8.49 -3.92 9.30
N PRO A 21 8.03 -2.67 9.50
CA PRO A 21 8.48 -1.85 10.62
C PRO A 21 8.12 -2.45 11.98
N ALA A 22 8.96 -2.17 13.00
CA ALA A 22 8.83 -2.75 14.34
C ALA A 22 7.47 -2.49 15.03
N ASN A 23 6.77 -1.41 14.66
CA ASN A 23 5.46 -1.03 15.23
C ASN A 23 4.37 -0.86 14.15
N PHE A 24 4.46 -1.63 13.06
CA PHE A 24 3.60 -1.46 11.89
C PHE A 24 2.09 -1.52 12.23
N LEU A 25 1.65 -2.55 12.95
CA LEU A 25 0.24 -2.71 13.33
C LEU A 25 -0.26 -1.55 14.20
N GLU A 26 0.55 -1.09 15.15
CA GLU A 26 0.21 0.04 16.03
C GLU A 26 0.10 1.34 15.23
N SER A 27 1.03 1.58 14.29
CA SER A 27 1.04 2.79 13.46
C SER A 27 -0.20 2.96 12.58
N LEU A 28 -0.87 1.85 12.23
CA LEU A 28 -2.08 1.83 11.41
C LEU A 28 -3.35 1.49 12.21
N GLU A 29 -3.27 1.43 13.55
CA GLU A 29 -4.38 1.08 14.43
C GLU A 29 -5.06 -0.27 14.10
N LEU A 30 -4.25 -1.24 13.66
CA LEU A 30 -4.73 -2.56 13.23
C LEU A 30 -4.57 -3.60 14.33
N GLN A 31 -5.52 -4.54 14.39
CA GLN A 31 -5.30 -5.82 15.06
C GLN A 31 -5.00 -6.86 13.98
N GLY A 32 -4.09 -7.79 14.24
CA GLY A 32 -3.72 -8.72 13.17
C GLY A 32 -2.57 -9.63 13.51
N GLU A 33 -2.13 -10.34 12.49
CA GLU A 33 -0.99 -11.24 12.56
C GLU A 33 0.02 -10.91 11.48
N ILE A 34 1.31 -10.96 11.84
CA ILE A 34 2.42 -10.79 10.90
C ILE A 34 2.84 -12.17 10.36
N LEU A 35 2.66 -12.35 9.05
CA LEU A 35 2.97 -13.53 8.26
C LEU A 35 4.26 -13.30 7.49
N ARG A 36 5.37 -13.81 8.04
CA ARG A 36 6.72 -13.61 7.49
C ARG A 36 6.98 -14.53 6.30
N CYS A 37 7.61 -14.00 5.27
CA CYS A 37 7.91 -14.73 4.03
C CYS A 37 9.19 -15.57 4.10
N GLU A 38 9.99 -15.46 5.16
CA GLU A 38 11.24 -16.22 5.35
C GLU A 38 11.04 -17.67 5.80
N ALA A 39 9.84 -18.01 6.28
CA ALA A 39 9.44 -19.36 6.66
C ALA A 39 8.43 -19.92 5.66
N ASP A 40 8.17 -21.23 5.74
CA ASP A 40 7.10 -21.86 4.97
C ASP A 40 5.76 -21.16 5.23
N PRO A 41 4.97 -20.85 4.18
CA PRO A 41 3.76 -20.07 4.34
C PRO A 41 2.65 -20.87 5.01
N ASP A 42 2.11 -20.35 6.11
CA ASP A 42 0.92 -20.88 6.76
C ASP A 42 -0.32 -20.12 6.27
N LEU A 43 -0.82 -20.53 5.11
CA LEU A 43 -1.91 -19.87 4.39
C LEU A 43 -3.22 -19.84 5.18
N ALA A 44 -3.44 -20.79 6.08
CA ALA A 44 -4.65 -20.87 6.89
C ALA A 44 -4.84 -19.64 7.79
N LYS A 45 -3.75 -18.92 8.11
CA LYS A 45 -3.77 -17.71 8.93
C LYS A 45 -4.44 -16.50 8.26
N LEU A 46 -4.66 -16.54 6.95
CA LEU A 46 -5.46 -15.52 6.24
C LEU A 46 -6.96 -15.71 6.42
N SER A 47 -7.42 -16.90 6.82
CA SER A 47 -8.83 -17.16 7.04
C SER A 47 -9.38 -16.29 8.18
N GLY A 48 -10.50 -15.61 7.92
CA GLY A 48 -11.16 -14.74 8.91
C GLY A 48 -10.51 -13.37 9.10
N LYS A 49 -9.53 -12.99 8.26
CA LYS A 49 -9.04 -11.61 8.17
C LYS A 49 -10.00 -10.75 7.36
N SER A 50 -10.05 -9.46 7.66
CA SER A 50 -10.82 -8.44 6.92
C SER A 50 -10.05 -7.92 5.70
N ILE A 51 -8.72 -7.92 5.78
CA ILE A 51 -7.81 -7.36 4.77
C ILE A 51 -6.46 -8.07 4.81
N ALA A 52 -5.81 -8.20 3.66
CA ALA A 52 -4.43 -8.63 3.53
C ALA A 52 -3.54 -7.44 3.11
N LEU A 53 -2.52 -7.15 3.91
CA LEU A 53 -1.54 -6.08 3.67
C LEU A 53 -0.22 -6.69 3.21
N PHE A 54 0.24 -6.34 2.01
CA PHE A 54 1.46 -6.87 1.42
C PHE A 54 2.56 -5.83 1.49
N LEU A 55 3.55 -6.04 2.36
CA LEU A 55 4.70 -5.17 2.53
C LEU A 55 5.84 -5.69 1.65
N ILE A 56 6.17 -4.91 0.64
CA ILE A 56 7.23 -5.20 -0.34
C ILE A 56 8.35 -4.21 -0.11
N ASN A 57 9.57 -4.71 0.14
CA ASN A 57 10.75 -3.85 0.14
C ASN A 57 11.30 -3.81 -1.29
N ALA A 58 11.39 -2.61 -1.88
CA ALA A 58 11.84 -2.41 -3.26
C ALA A 58 13.21 -3.04 -3.54
N GLN A 59 14.13 -3.02 -2.56
CA GLN A 59 15.49 -3.57 -2.65
C GLN A 59 15.53 -5.11 -2.62
N ILE A 60 14.48 -5.74 -2.11
CA ILE A 60 14.39 -7.21 -1.98
C ILE A 60 13.51 -7.80 -3.09
N GLY A 61 12.48 -7.05 -3.50
CA GLY A 61 11.49 -7.49 -4.47
C GLY A 61 10.44 -8.43 -3.87
N ILE A 62 9.87 -9.29 -4.73
CA ILE A 62 8.71 -10.11 -4.41
C ILE A 62 9.13 -11.59 -4.27
N PRO A 63 9.23 -12.14 -3.05
CA PRO A 63 9.61 -13.54 -2.87
C PRO A 63 8.45 -14.49 -3.19
N PRO A 64 8.72 -15.77 -3.55
CA PRO A 64 7.69 -16.75 -3.88
C PRO A 64 6.64 -16.96 -2.79
N ASN A 65 7.04 -16.91 -1.51
CA ASN A 65 6.10 -17.05 -0.39
C ASN A 65 5.10 -15.89 -0.31
N LEU A 66 5.49 -14.69 -0.75
CA LEU A 66 4.57 -13.54 -0.85
C LEU A 66 3.51 -13.81 -1.92
N VAL A 67 3.91 -14.39 -3.06
CA VAL A 67 2.99 -14.80 -4.13
C VAL A 67 2.00 -15.86 -3.64
N ALA A 68 2.46 -16.84 -2.84
CA ALA A 68 1.56 -17.85 -2.26
C ALA A 68 0.49 -17.24 -1.36
N TYR A 69 0.85 -16.25 -0.52
CA TYR A 69 -0.14 -15.50 0.27
C TYR A 69 -1.05 -14.64 -0.61
N TRP A 70 -0.53 -14.06 -1.70
CA TRP A 70 -1.32 -13.29 -2.65
C TRP A 70 -2.42 -14.12 -3.29
N ASP A 71 -2.08 -15.31 -3.79
CA ASP A 71 -3.02 -16.22 -4.40
C ASP A 71 -4.05 -16.73 -3.38
N CYS A 72 -3.63 -17.03 -2.15
CA CYS A 72 -4.56 -17.41 -1.08
C CYS A 72 -5.54 -16.27 -0.73
N ALA A 73 -5.06 -15.04 -0.62
CA ALA A 73 -5.91 -13.87 -0.40
C ALA A 73 -6.89 -13.65 -1.56
N ARG A 74 -6.47 -13.94 -2.81
CA ARG A 74 -7.35 -13.93 -3.99
C ARG A 74 -8.47 -14.97 -3.87
N GLU A 75 -8.15 -16.21 -3.49
CA GLU A 75 -9.15 -17.28 -3.31
C GLU A 75 -10.16 -16.96 -2.20
N LEU A 76 -9.70 -16.31 -1.13
CA LEU A 76 -10.55 -15.86 -0.03
C LEU A 76 -11.32 -14.56 -0.34
N GLN A 77 -11.10 -13.97 -1.53
CA GLN A 77 -11.66 -12.67 -1.93
C GLN A 77 -11.38 -11.56 -0.92
N LEU A 78 -10.20 -11.61 -0.28
CA LEU A 78 -9.78 -10.58 0.65
C LEU A 78 -9.42 -9.30 -0.13
N PRO A 79 -9.84 -8.13 0.37
CA PRO A 79 -9.24 -6.86 0.00
C PRO A 79 -7.73 -6.91 0.22
N ARG A 80 -6.97 -6.40 -0.74
CA ARG A 80 -5.51 -6.49 -0.79
C ARG A 80 -4.91 -5.11 -1.02
N LEU A 81 -4.04 -4.68 -0.11
CA LEU A 81 -3.32 -3.41 -0.19
C LEU A 81 -1.82 -3.69 -0.18
N ILE A 82 -1.10 -3.12 -1.15
CA ILE A 82 0.36 -3.25 -1.24
C ILE A 82 1.01 -1.97 -0.70
N LEU A 83 1.97 -2.15 0.20
CA LEU A 83 2.78 -1.08 0.79
C LEU A 83 4.23 -1.30 0.41
N VAL A 84 4.85 -0.31 -0.23
CA VAL A 84 6.22 -0.41 -0.73
C VAL A 84 7.18 0.37 0.15
N SER A 85 8.16 -0.31 0.74
CA SER A 85 9.25 0.28 1.52
C SER A 85 10.60 0.15 0.79
N GLY A 86 11.70 0.61 1.39
CA GLY A 86 13.04 0.53 0.79
C GLY A 86 13.30 1.54 -0.33
N LEU A 87 12.60 2.68 -0.29
CA LEU A 87 12.64 3.75 -1.30
C LEU A 87 13.63 4.89 -0.96
N THR A 88 14.44 4.73 0.09
CA THR A 88 15.35 5.79 0.58
C THR A 88 16.76 5.71 -0.01
N ASP A 89 17.15 4.54 -0.52
CA ASP A 89 18.53 4.27 -0.95
C ASP A 89 18.79 4.69 -2.41
N GLY A 90 17.72 5.04 -3.15
CA GLY A 90 17.79 5.59 -4.52
C GLY A 90 18.23 4.59 -5.62
N GLU A 91 18.39 3.30 -5.30
CA GLU A 91 18.76 2.28 -6.29
C GLU A 91 17.59 1.76 -7.12
N ILE A 92 16.39 1.75 -6.54
CA ILE A 92 15.15 1.24 -7.16
C ILE A 92 14.04 2.23 -6.87
N ASP A 93 13.39 2.71 -7.92
CA ASP A 93 12.27 3.63 -7.83
C ASP A 93 10.96 2.89 -7.54
N PHE A 94 9.95 3.63 -7.07
CA PHE A 94 8.63 3.08 -6.80
C PHE A 94 7.98 2.48 -8.07
N ASP A 95 8.18 3.11 -9.22
CA ASP A 95 7.57 2.68 -10.48
C ASP A 95 8.17 1.34 -10.97
N ASP A 96 9.45 1.08 -10.68
CA ASP A 96 10.11 -0.17 -11.03
C ASP A 96 9.50 -1.35 -10.27
N ILE A 97 9.27 -1.19 -8.97
CA ILE A 97 8.67 -2.25 -8.15
C ILE A 97 7.19 -2.44 -8.45
N VAL A 98 6.47 -1.38 -8.84
CA VAL A 98 5.11 -1.48 -9.39
C VAL A 98 5.10 -2.29 -10.69
N MET A 99 6.04 -2.04 -11.61
CA MET A 99 6.17 -2.83 -12.84
C MET A 99 6.44 -4.32 -12.53
N ILE A 100 7.28 -4.60 -11.53
CA ILE A 100 7.52 -5.98 -11.06
C ILE A 100 6.26 -6.60 -10.47
N ALA A 101 5.52 -5.86 -9.63
CA ALA A 101 4.26 -6.31 -9.05
C ALA A 101 3.23 -6.66 -10.13
N ASN A 102 3.04 -5.80 -11.14
CA ASN A 102 2.17 -6.03 -12.29
C ASN A 102 2.51 -7.29 -13.08
N ARG A 103 3.77 -7.73 -13.06
CA ARG A 103 4.23 -8.93 -13.78
C ARG A 103 4.05 -10.22 -12.99
N ILE A 104 4.07 -10.15 -11.66
CA ILE A 104 4.12 -11.32 -10.77
C ILE A 104 2.78 -11.57 -10.07
N LEU A 105 2.04 -10.50 -9.76
CA LEU A 105 0.77 -10.53 -9.02
C LEU A 105 -0.40 -10.29 -9.98
N ASP A 106 -1.51 -9.72 -9.47
CA ASP A 106 -2.55 -9.12 -10.30
C ASP A 106 -2.16 -7.69 -10.71
N PRO A 107 -2.73 -7.13 -11.81
CA PRO A 107 -2.58 -5.71 -12.13
C PRO A 107 -2.93 -4.82 -10.93
N VAL A 108 -1.99 -3.97 -10.54
CA VAL A 108 -2.14 -3.04 -9.41
C VAL A 108 -2.43 -1.63 -9.90
N VAL A 109 -2.92 -0.79 -9.00
CA VAL A 109 -3.20 0.62 -9.28
C VAL A 109 -2.35 1.50 -8.38
N THR A 110 -1.88 2.63 -8.89
CA THR A 110 -0.96 3.54 -8.17
C THR A 110 -1.64 4.88 -7.88
N PRO A 111 -2.39 5.00 -6.78
CA PRO A 111 -3.06 6.26 -6.42
C PRO A 111 -2.09 7.38 -6.01
N PHE A 112 -0.87 7.03 -5.61
CA PHE A 112 0.17 7.96 -5.18
C PHE A 112 1.51 7.63 -5.84
N LEU A 113 2.22 8.65 -6.32
CA LEU A 113 3.61 8.55 -6.78
C LEU A 113 4.54 9.31 -5.84
N VAL A 114 5.80 8.88 -5.77
CA VAL A 114 6.82 9.47 -4.88
C VAL A 114 7.37 10.75 -5.47
N LEU A 115 7.44 11.80 -4.65
CA LEU A 115 8.18 13.01 -4.96
C LEU A 115 9.53 12.98 -4.23
N HIS A 116 10.58 13.33 -4.97
CA HIS A 116 11.94 13.40 -4.46
C HIS A 116 12.39 14.84 -4.28
N ALA A 117 13.14 15.09 -3.21
CA ALA A 117 13.87 16.34 -3.03
C ALA A 117 15.10 16.42 -3.95
N GLU A 118 15.76 17.58 -3.99
CA GLU A 118 16.98 17.79 -4.79
C GLU A 118 18.14 16.84 -4.43
N ASN A 119 18.16 16.32 -3.21
CA ASN A 119 19.14 15.33 -2.75
C ASN A 119 18.79 13.89 -3.15
N GLY A 120 17.72 13.69 -3.92
CA GLY A 120 17.24 12.38 -4.35
C GLY A 120 16.47 11.59 -3.29
N LEU A 121 16.31 12.12 -2.07
CA LEU A 121 15.53 11.45 -1.04
C LEU A 121 14.03 11.71 -1.21
N PRO A 122 13.17 10.71 -0.92
CA PRO A 122 11.74 10.90 -0.94
C PRO A 122 11.34 11.94 0.13
N ASN A 123 10.50 12.91 -0.26
CA ASN A 123 10.04 13.96 0.64
C ASN A 123 8.52 14.21 0.55
N GLY A 124 7.86 13.57 -0.41
CA GLY A 124 6.49 13.90 -0.78
C GLY A 124 5.79 12.79 -1.53
N LEU A 125 4.49 12.96 -1.70
CA LEU A 125 3.65 12.17 -2.61
C LEU A 125 2.88 13.12 -3.53
N ILE A 126 2.55 12.66 -4.73
CA ILE A 126 1.47 13.25 -5.52
C ILE A 126 0.29 12.29 -5.56
N ASN A 127 -0.88 12.79 -5.15
CA ASN A 127 -2.16 12.10 -5.33
C ASN A 127 -2.60 12.23 -6.78
N ILE A 128 -2.66 11.11 -7.47
CA ILE A 128 -2.93 11.04 -8.90
C ILE A 128 -4.38 11.40 -9.23
N ALA A 129 -5.34 11.05 -8.37
CA ALA A 129 -6.74 11.40 -8.60
C ALA A 129 -7.02 12.89 -8.42
N THR A 130 -6.37 13.54 -7.45
CA THR A 130 -6.66 14.95 -7.11
C THR A 130 -5.63 15.94 -7.63
N SER A 131 -4.52 15.47 -8.21
CA SER A 131 -3.37 16.31 -8.60
C SER A 131 -2.87 17.19 -7.45
N GLN A 132 -2.87 16.65 -6.23
CA GLN A 132 -2.37 17.33 -5.03
C GLN A 132 -1.03 16.76 -4.60
N THR A 133 -0.11 17.63 -4.19
CA THR A 133 1.18 17.26 -3.62
C THR A 133 1.11 17.28 -2.10
N TYR A 134 1.56 16.20 -1.47
CA TYR A 134 1.63 16.05 -0.03
C TYR A 134 3.10 16.15 0.35
N ASN A 135 3.46 17.22 1.05
CA ASN A 135 4.84 17.48 1.47
C ASN A 135 5.01 17.06 2.93
N TYR A 136 5.85 16.05 3.17
CA TYR A 136 6.15 15.49 4.48
C TYR A 136 7.46 16.04 5.08
N ALA A 137 8.16 16.94 4.38
CA ALA A 137 9.36 17.59 4.92
C ALA A 137 9.05 18.54 6.08
N THR A 138 7.79 18.95 6.25
CA THR A 138 7.30 19.77 7.36
C THR A 138 6.26 19.03 8.17
N ALA A 139 6.21 19.30 9.48
CA ALA A 139 5.13 18.88 10.35
C ALA A 139 4.28 20.13 10.75
N PRO A 140 2.97 20.17 10.46
CA PRO A 140 2.16 19.14 9.80
C PRO A 140 2.44 19.01 8.30
N THR A 141 2.03 17.87 7.71
CA THR A 141 2.07 17.64 6.25
C THR A 141 1.35 18.77 5.53
N THR A 142 2.01 19.35 4.53
CA THR A 142 1.44 20.44 3.73
C THR A 142 0.86 19.87 2.45
N ILE A 143 -0.43 20.13 2.19
CA ILE A 143 -1.12 19.69 0.97
C ILE A 143 -1.38 20.90 0.08
N THR A 144 -0.89 20.85 -1.15
CA THR A 144 -1.05 21.92 -2.16
C THR A 144 -1.42 21.34 -3.52
N ALA A 145 -1.96 22.18 -4.41
CA ALA A 145 -2.12 21.78 -5.80
C ALA A 145 -0.74 21.55 -6.45
N ALA A 146 -0.62 20.51 -7.27
CA ALA A 146 0.55 20.30 -8.10
C ALA A 146 0.71 21.46 -9.10
N ASP A 147 1.97 21.80 -9.41
CA ASP A 147 2.25 22.75 -10.47
C ASP A 147 1.95 22.13 -11.86
N PRO A 148 1.79 22.95 -12.91
CA PRO A 148 1.45 22.46 -14.25
C PRO A 148 2.46 21.49 -14.85
N ASP A 149 3.75 21.63 -14.51
CA ASP A 149 4.81 20.78 -15.06
C ASP A 149 4.70 19.37 -14.46
N LEU A 150 4.48 19.29 -13.14
CA LEU A 150 4.24 18.04 -12.44
C LEU A 150 2.94 17.36 -12.89
N ILE A 151 1.86 18.11 -13.10
CA ILE A 151 0.59 17.58 -13.64
C ILE A 151 0.82 16.97 -15.02
N THR A 152 1.59 17.66 -15.87
CA THR A 152 1.91 17.15 -17.22
C THR A 152 2.73 15.86 -17.13
N LEU A 153 3.70 15.81 -16.22
CA LEU A 153 4.56 14.63 -16.00
C LEU A 153 3.76 13.39 -15.60
N VAL A 154 2.74 13.54 -14.75
CA VAL A 154 1.94 12.40 -14.24
C VAL A 154 0.64 12.15 -15.02
N SER A 155 0.43 12.85 -16.14
CA SER A 155 -0.84 12.84 -16.86
C SER A 155 -1.24 11.47 -17.42
N GLU A 156 -0.26 10.67 -17.87
CA GLU A 156 -0.51 9.29 -18.34
C GLU A 156 -0.94 8.40 -17.18
N PHE A 157 -0.22 8.42 -16.04
CA PHE A 157 -0.61 7.71 -14.82
C PHE A 157 -2.01 8.11 -14.33
N ALA A 158 -2.37 9.40 -14.43
CA ALA A 158 -3.69 9.89 -14.06
C ALA A 158 -4.80 9.38 -14.99
N ALA A 159 -4.53 9.30 -16.29
CA ALA A 159 -5.46 8.75 -17.26
C ALA A 159 -5.70 7.25 -17.01
N GLU A 160 -4.63 6.48 -16.81
CA GLU A 160 -4.68 5.05 -16.52
C GLU A 160 -5.41 4.77 -15.21
N TYR A 161 -5.07 5.49 -14.14
CA TYR A 161 -5.72 5.31 -12.84
C TYR A 161 -7.21 5.62 -12.89
N ARG A 162 -7.61 6.66 -13.63
CA ARG A 162 -9.03 7.01 -13.82
C ARG A 162 -9.78 5.92 -14.57
N GLU A 163 -9.19 5.32 -15.61
CA GLU A 163 -9.81 4.22 -16.35
C GLU A 163 -10.05 3.01 -15.44
N GLN A 164 -9.08 2.65 -14.61
CA GLN A 164 -9.22 1.56 -13.63
C GLN A 164 -10.32 1.84 -12.60
N LEU A 165 -10.43 3.09 -12.11
CA LEU A 165 -11.49 3.48 -11.19
C LEU A 165 -12.88 3.46 -11.86
N GLU A 166 -12.97 3.82 -13.14
CA GLU A 166 -14.21 3.74 -13.92
C GLU A 166 -14.64 2.30 -14.18
N GLU A 167 -13.69 1.38 -14.38
CA GLU A 167 -13.93 -0.04 -14.60
C GLU A 167 -14.44 -0.77 -13.33
N PHE A 168 -13.76 -0.58 -12.19
CA PHE A 168 -14.05 -1.32 -10.96
C PHE A 168 -14.97 -0.58 -9.99
N GLY A 169 -15.18 0.72 -10.19
CA GLY A 169 -16.00 1.58 -9.33
C GLY A 169 -15.34 1.92 -7.98
N GLU A 170 -16.00 2.80 -7.22
CA GLU A 170 -15.48 3.32 -5.93
C GLU A 170 -15.31 2.23 -4.86
N ALA A 171 -16.11 1.16 -4.91
CA ALA A 171 -16.05 0.04 -3.99
C ALA A 171 -15.02 -1.04 -4.40
N GLY A 172 -14.38 -0.90 -5.57
CA GLY A 172 -13.54 -1.95 -6.15
C GLY A 172 -12.44 -2.45 -5.20
N PHE A 173 -11.88 -1.57 -4.37
CA PHE A 173 -10.90 -1.99 -3.35
C PHE A 173 -11.52 -2.87 -2.24
N ALA A 174 -12.62 -2.39 -1.63
CA ALA A 174 -13.28 -3.10 -0.53
C ALA A 174 -13.92 -4.41 -0.99
N ASP A 175 -14.24 -4.53 -2.28
CA ASP A 175 -14.75 -5.75 -2.90
C ASP A 175 -13.63 -6.68 -3.40
N GLY A 176 -12.36 -6.30 -3.23
CA GLY A 176 -11.20 -7.11 -3.61
C GLY A 176 -10.98 -7.24 -5.13
N LEU A 177 -11.43 -6.24 -5.90
CA LEU A 177 -11.31 -6.14 -7.36
C LEU A 177 -10.20 -5.17 -7.81
N LEU A 178 -9.89 -4.16 -6.99
CA LEU A 178 -8.86 -3.15 -7.24
C LEU A 178 -7.79 -3.24 -6.16
N PHE A 179 -6.52 -3.21 -6.57
CA PHE A 179 -5.37 -3.48 -5.69
C PHE A 179 -4.44 -2.27 -5.63
N PRO A 180 -4.63 -1.36 -4.66
CA PRO A 180 -3.77 -0.19 -4.52
C PRO A 180 -2.37 -0.61 -4.12
N CYS A 181 -1.38 0.00 -4.78
CA CYS A 181 0.02 -0.06 -4.43
C CYS A 181 0.46 1.35 -4.03
N ILE A 182 0.93 1.51 -2.79
CA ILE A 182 1.28 2.82 -2.25
C ILE A 182 2.71 2.85 -1.69
N PRO A 183 3.44 3.95 -1.87
CA PRO A 183 4.72 4.15 -1.20
C PRO A 183 4.52 4.24 0.32
N PHE A 184 5.41 3.61 1.08
CA PHE A 184 5.30 3.51 2.54
C PHE A 184 6.69 3.62 3.19
N ILE A 185 6.99 4.81 3.72
CA ILE A 185 8.26 5.15 4.36
C ILE A 185 7.94 5.77 5.72
N PRO A 186 7.66 4.94 6.73
CA PRO A 186 7.15 5.41 8.02
C PRO A 186 8.15 6.29 8.78
N GLU A 187 9.45 6.11 8.56
CA GLU A 187 10.51 6.96 9.13
C GLU A 187 10.36 8.42 8.67
N LEU A 188 9.79 8.64 7.49
CA LEU A 188 9.51 9.96 6.91
C LEU A 188 8.02 10.33 6.99
N GLN A 189 7.19 9.53 7.67
CA GLN A 189 5.74 9.68 7.76
C GLN A 189 5.00 9.57 6.41
N ILE A 190 5.66 9.07 5.37
CA ILE A 190 5.09 8.93 4.04
C ILE A 190 4.26 7.65 3.97
N GLY A 191 3.02 7.75 3.47
CA GLY A 191 2.16 6.60 3.18
C GLY A 191 1.32 6.09 4.36
N ILE A 192 1.51 6.62 5.57
CA ILE A 192 0.76 6.17 6.77
C ILE A 192 -0.71 6.60 6.65
N ALA A 193 -0.96 7.89 6.41
CA ALA A 193 -2.32 8.42 6.28
C ALA A 193 -3.03 7.85 5.05
N GLU A 194 -2.27 7.62 3.97
CA GLU A 194 -2.76 7.05 2.73
C GLU A 194 -3.19 5.60 2.94
N ALA A 195 -2.37 4.79 3.61
CA ALA A 195 -2.73 3.42 3.99
C ALA A 195 -3.98 3.39 4.87
N GLN A 196 -4.04 4.26 5.89
CA GLN A 196 -5.19 4.38 6.80
C GLN A 196 -6.48 4.76 6.05
N SER A 197 -6.39 5.59 5.01
CA SER A 197 -7.54 5.99 4.20
C SER A 197 -8.18 4.79 3.50
N TYR A 198 -7.38 3.85 2.98
CA TYR A 198 -7.87 2.60 2.39
C TYR A 198 -8.37 1.64 3.46
N ILE A 199 -7.61 1.44 4.54
CA ILE A 199 -7.99 0.55 5.65
C ILE A 199 -9.37 0.93 6.20
N THR A 200 -9.68 2.22 6.30
CA THR A 200 -10.99 2.71 6.82
C THR A 200 -12.18 2.35 5.92
N LEU A 201 -11.94 2.01 4.65
CA LEU A 201 -12.98 1.53 3.72
C LEU A 201 -13.42 0.09 4.04
N ILE A 202 -12.62 -0.66 4.80
CA ILE A 202 -12.90 -2.06 5.11
C ILE A 202 -13.90 -2.15 6.28
N PRO A 203 -14.97 -2.97 6.15
CA PRO A 203 -15.89 -3.22 7.24
C PRO A 203 -15.19 -3.80 8.48
N LYS A 204 -15.51 -3.24 9.65
CA LYS A 204 -15.03 -3.75 10.95
C LYS A 204 -15.78 -5.03 11.32
N LEU A 205 -15.06 -6.00 11.88
CA LEU A 205 -15.62 -7.26 12.43
C LEU A 205 -16.20 -7.07 13.83
#